data_AF-A0A085W940-F1
#
_entry.id   AF-A0A085W940-F1
#
_cell.length_a   1.000
_cell.length_b   1.000
_cell.length_c   1.000
_cell.angle_alpha   90.00
_cell.angle_beta   90.00
_cell.angle_gamma   90.00
#
_symmetry.space_group_name_H-M   'P 1'
#
loop_
_entity.id
_entity.type
_entity.pdbx_description
1 polymer ?
#
loop_
_entity_poly.entity_id
_entity_poly.type
_entity_poly.pdbx_seq_one_letter_code
_entity_poly.pdbx_strand_id
1 'polypeptide(L)' 'MAYAAPVVTKEENVWVIRLQNRSGKMQEYRCATENQARQLAMVLSRPDTEAPRAQPT' A
#
# COMPACT_ATOMS: atom_id res chain seq x y z
N MET A 1 -5.23 0.80 17.98
CA MET A 1 -5.70 0.03 16.80
C MET A 1 -4.51 -0.13 15.88
N ALA A 2 -3.97 -1.35 15.78
CA ALA A 2 -2.79 -1.63 14.98
C ALA A 2 -3.13 -1.52 13.49
N TYR A 3 -2.26 -0.90 12.71
CA TYR A 3 -2.30 -1.02 11.26
C TYR A 3 -2.02 -2.48 10.91
N ALA A 4 -2.79 -3.07 10.00
CA ALA A 4 -2.39 -4.36 9.43
C ALA A 4 -1.10 -4.13 8.64
N ALA A 5 -0.10 -5.01 8.80
CA ALA A 5 1.12 -4.92 8.02
C ALA A 5 0.80 -5.00 6.52
N PRO A 6 1.41 -4.16 5.67
CA PRO A 6 1.18 -4.22 4.22
C PRO A 6 1.66 -5.56 3.68
N VAL A 7 0.77 -6.24 2.96
CA VAL A 7 1.05 -7.53 2.32
C VAL A 7 1.39 -7.29 0.86
N VAL A 8 2.58 -7.70 0.44
CA VAL A 8 3.05 -7.58 -0.95
C VAL A 8 2.89 -8.93 -1.65
N THR A 9 2.16 -8.96 -2.76
CA THR A 9 1.95 -10.14 -3.61
C THR A 9 2.32 -9.83 -5.06
N LYS A 10 2.64 -10.86 -5.85
CA LYS A 10 2.86 -10.74 -7.29
C LYS A 10 1.69 -11.37 -8.04
N GLU A 11 1.01 -10.60 -8.88
CA GLU A 11 -0.16 -11.03 -9.67
C GLU A 11 0.04 -10.60 -11.12
N GLU A 12 -0.10 -11.49 -12.11
CA GLU A 12 -0.08 -11.15 -13.55
C GLU A 12 1.03 -10.18 -14.02
N ASN A 13 2.25 -10.32 -13.47
CA ASN A 13 3.42 -9.46 -13.70
C ASN A 13 3.39 -8.08 -13.02
N VAL A 14 2.37 -7.76 -12.24
CA VAL A 14 2.34 -6.59 -11.35
C VAL A 14 2.55 -7.01 -9.89
N TRP A 15 3.08 -6.08 -9.11
CA TRP A 15 3.23 -6.24 -7.67
C TRP A 15 2.13 -5.49 -6.97
N VAL A 16 1.34 -6.21 -6.19
CA VAL A 16 0.17 -5.69 -5.50
C VAL A 16 0.47 -5.56 -4.01
N ILE A 17 0.16 -4.42 -3.42
CA ILE A 17 0.28 -4.19 -1.98
C ILE A 17 -1.11 -4.00 -1.39
N ARG A 18 -1.44 -4.80 -0.38
CA ARG A 18 -2.72 -4.76 0.31
C ARG A 18 -2.50 -4.31 1.75
N LEU A 19 -3.17 -3.23 2.16
CA LEU A 19 -3.07 -2.64 3.49
C LEU A 19 -4.47 -2.35 4.02
N GLN A 20 -4.77 -2.73 5.26
CA GLN A 20 -5.97 -2.26 5.96
C GLN A 20 -5.66 -0.96 6.70
N ASN A 21 -6.40 0.10 6.38
CA ASN A 21 -6.24 1.40 7.02
C ASN A 21 -6.96 1.44 8.39
N ARG A 22 -6.78 2.54 9.13
CA ARG A 22 -7.43 2.75 10.45
C ARG A 22 -8.97 2.70 10.40
N SER A 23 -9.57 2.99 9.26
CA SER A 23 -11.02 2.94 9.06
C SER A 23 -11.54 1.53 8.75
N GLY A 24 -10.66 0.51 8.74
CA GLY A 24 -11.00 -0.86 8.36
C GLY A 24 -11.12 -1.08 6.85
N LYS A 25 -10.85 -0.05 6.02
CA LYS A 25 -10.88 -0.18 4.55
C LYS A 25 -9.59 -0.78 4.04
N MET A 26 -9.71 -1.66 3.06
CA MET A 26 -8.58 -2.23 2.34
C MET A 26 -8.15 -1.27 1.22
N GLN A 27 -6.89 -0.90 1.20
CA GLN A 27 -6.24 -0.16 0.12
C GLN A 27 -5.37 -1.12 -0.68
N GLU A 28 -5.45 -1.01 -2.00
CA GLU A 28 -4.65 -1.79 -2.94
C GLU A 28 -3.77 -0.85 -3.77
N TYR A 29 -2.46 -1.10 -3.76
CA TYR A 29 -1.49 -0.39 -4.60
C TYR A 29 -0.91 -1.37 -5.61
N ARG A 30 -0.66 -0.90 -6.84
CA ARG A 30 -0.07 -1.71 -7.90
C ARG A 30 1.22 -1.08 -8.39
N CYS A 31 2.28 -1.87 -8.43
CA CYS A 31 3.62 -1.48 -8.85
C CYS A 31 4.08 -2.37 -10.00
N ALA A 32 4.89 -1.81 -10.90
CA ALA A 32 5.45 -2.56 -12.02
C ALA A 32 6.62 -3.47 -11.59
N THR A 33 7.30 -3.15 -10.49
CA THR A 33 8.52 -3.86 -10.04
C THR A 33 8.48 -4.21 -8.56
N GLU A 34 9.21 -5.26 -8.18
CA GLU A 34 9.30 -5.72 -6.79
C GLU A 34 9.91 -4.64 -5.89
N ASN A 35 10.95 -3.97 -6.38
CA ASN A 35 11.66 -2.95 -5.61
C ASN A 35 10.74 -1.77 -5.27
N GLN A 36 9.94 -1.30 -6.22
CA GLN A 36 8.92 -0.27 -5.96
C GLN A 36 7.91 -0.74 -4.92
N ALA A 37 7.43 -1.99 -5.02
CA ALA A 37 6.44 -2.51 -4.09
C ALA A 37 6.99 -2.63 -2.67
N ARG A 38 8.22 -3.12 -2.49
CA ARG A 38 8.88 -3.20 -1.18
C ARG A 38 9.12 -1.83 -0.58
N GLN A 39 9.65 -0.88 -1.36
CA GLN A 39 9.89 0.48 -0.87
C GLN A 39 8.56 1.16 -0.47
N LEU A 40 7.52 1.01 -1.28
CA LEU A 40 6.19 1.55 -0.98
C LEU A 40 5.60 0.90 0.28
N ALA A 41 5.71 -0.42 0.44
CA ALA A 41 5.27 -1.10 1.66
C ALA A 41 5.99 -0.59 2.92
N MET A 42 7.29 -0.28 2.85
CA MET A 42 8.03 0.32 3.97
C MET A 42 7.50 1.72 4.33
N VAL A 43 7.14 2.53 3.33
CA VAL A 43 6.57 3.87 3.54
C VAL A 43 5.15 3.78 4.10
N LEU A 44 4.33 2.86 3.59
CA LEU A 44 2.94 2.63 4.03
C LEU A 44 2.85 1.97 5.42
N SER A 45 3.92 1.30 5.86
CA SER A 45 4.02 0.76 7.24
C SER A 45 4.13 1.88 8.29
N ARG A 46 4.40 3.12 7.87
CA ARG A 46 4.48 4.26 8.78
C ARG A 46 3.08 4.80 9.05
N PRO A 47 2.70 4.99 10.32
CA PRO A 47 1.35 5.40 10.71
C PRO A 47 0.94 6.81 10.26
N ASP A 48 1.83 7.57 9.62
CA ASP A 48 1.57 8.95 9.18
C ASP A 48 1.31 9.06 7.68
N THR A 49 1.54 7.98 6.90
CA THR A 49 1.37 8.03 5.45
C THR A 49 -0.10 7.82 5.09
N GLU A 50 -0.92 8.82 5.39
CA GLU A 50 -2.14 9.04 4.63
C GLU A 50 -1.70 9.23 3.18
N ALA A 51 -2.04 8.27 2.30
CA ALA A 51 -1.74 8.33 0.88
C ALA A 51 -2.07 9.74 0.36
N PRO A 52 -1.21 10.36 -0.48
CA PRO A 52 -1.46 11.70 -0.97
C PRO A 52 -2.84 11.67 -1.61
N ARG A 53 -3.77 12.41 -1.01
CA ARG A 53 -5.14 12.59 -1.47
C ARG A 53 -5.04 12.88 -2.96
N ALA A 54 -5.44 11.93 -3.80
CA ALA A 54 -5.62 12.22 -5.22
C ALA A 54 -6.66 13.34 -5.25
N GLN A 55 -6.17 14.57 -5.42
CA GLN A 55 -7.02 15.75 -5.51
C GLN A 55 -7.78 15.58 -6.83
N PRO A 56 -9.12 15.51 -6.82
CA PRO A 56 -9.86 15.59 -8.07
C PRO A 56 -9.80 17.06 -8.51
N THR A 57 -9.13 17.33 -9.63
CA THR A 57 -9.33 18.55 -10.42
C THR A 57 -10.55 18.42 -11.30
#